data_AF-A0A2E8GJR3-F1
#
_entry.id   AF-A0A2E8GJR3-F1
#
_cell.length_a   1.000
_cell.length_b   1.000
_cell.length_c   1.000
_cell.angle_alpha   90.00
_cell.angle_beta   90.00
_cell.angle_gamma   90.00
#
_symmetry.space_group_name_H-M   'P 1'
#
loop_
_entity.id
_entity.type
_entity.pdbx_description
1 polymer ?
#
loop_
_entity_poly.entity_id
_entity_poly.type
_entity_poly.pdbx_seq_one_letter_code
_entity_poly.pdbx_strand_id
1 'polypeptide(L)'
;MGGNPQTIETPLLIVGPGPAALVIAKVVSGRGLPCLIVGHEAADNTEPVALDSESVAILEPHGVLAVLRPYAAAQNPFTIASLAFENALKHHCVADMLVTVYDDMYVNEASTTAGGLQGELTDGRNTWEIQADAFVDVSEFSVDLNDAVHQAAAFGNELMSTIT
;
A
#
# COMPACT_ATOMS: atom_id res chain seq x y z
N MET A 1 4.27 19.01 -33.06
CA MET A 1 4.02 19.55 -31.72
C MET A 1 3.38 18.42 -30.93
N GLY A 2 4.20 17.57 -30.31
CA GLY A 2 3.73 16.40 -29.56
C GLY A 2 3.16 16.88 -28.24
N GLY A 3 1.94 16.44 -27.91
CA GLY A 3 1.29 16.81 -26.66
C GLY A 3 2.14 16.37 -25.48
N ASN A 4 2.17 17.19 -24.42
CA ASN A 4 2.69 16.76 -23.13
C ASN A 4 2.01 15.43 -22.78
N PRO A 5 2.75 14.32 -22.61
CA PRO A 5 2.19 13.20 -21.88
C PRO A 5 1.70 13.73 -20.53
N GLN A 6 0.50 13.35 -20.12
CA GLN A 6 0.01 13.72 -18.79
C GLN A 6 0.88 12.96 -17.78
N THR A 7 1.83 13.66 -17.16
CA THR A 7 2.68 13.13 -16.11
C THR A 7 1.87 13.01 -14.82
N ILE A 8 1.88 11.83 -14.22
CA ILE A 8 1.32 11.57 -12.90
C ILE A 8 2.44 11.81 -11.89
N GLU A 9 2.27 12.79 -11.01
CA GLU A 9 3.21 13.08 -9.93
C GLU A 9 2.63 12.56 -8.61
N THR A 10 3.43 11.84 -7.82
CA THR A 10 3.01 11.33 -6.50
C THR A 10 4.16 11.42 -5.49
N PRO A 11 3.92 11.83 -4.23
CA PRO A 11 4.97 11.82 -3.21
C PRO A 11 5.51 10.41 -2.92
N LEU A 12 4.63 9.41 -2.93
CA LEU A 12 5.02 8.00 -2.78
C LEU A 12 4.30 7.13 -3.81
N LEU A 13 5.06 6.28 -4.49
CA LEU A 13 4.55 5.20 -5.32
C LEU A 13 4.79 3.85 -4.62
N ILE A 14 3.72 3.09 -4.44
CA ILE A 14 3.72 1.73 -3.87
C ILE A 14 3.29 0.77 -4.98
N VAL A 15 4.15 -0.18 -5.33
CA VAL A 15 3.87 -1.17 -6.39
C VAL A 15 3.85 -2.55 -5.79
N GLY A 16 2.85 -3.35 -6.15
CA GLY A 16 2.84 -4.78 -5.88
C GLY A 16 1.65 -5.27 -5.05
N PRO A 17 1.55 -6.60 -4.90
CA PRO A 17 0.40 -7.26 -4.32
C PRO A 17 0.46 -7.29 -2.78
N GLY A 18 -0.61 -7.79 -2.19
CA GLY A 18 -0.60 -8.24 -0.80
C GLY A 18 -0.90 -7.14 0.24
N PRO A 19 -0.96 -7.54 1.52
CA PRO A 19 -1.33 -6.65 2.62
C PRO A 19 -0.31 -5.53 2.85
N ALA A 20 0.96 -5.75 2.53
CA ALA A 20 2.02 -4.76 2.75
C ALA A 20 1.74 -3.43 2.05
N ALA A 21 1.31 -3.45 0.78
CA ALA A 21 1.01 -2.24 0.03
C ALA A 21 -0.05 -1.37 0.72
N LEU A 22 -1.12 -2.00 1.20
CA LEU A 22 -2.22 -1.32 1.88
C LEU A 22 -1.82 -0.80 3.27
N VAL A 23 -0.99 -1.56 4.00
CA VAL A 23 -0.48 -1.15 5.32
C VAL A 23 0.46 0.04 5.18
N ILE A 24 1.41 0.02 4.23
CA ILE A 24 2.30 1.17 3.96
C ILE A 24 1.45 2.41 3.70
N ALA A 25 0.47 2.30 2.78
CA ALA A 25 -0.41 3.41 2.42
C ALA A 25 -1.11 4.00 3.65
N LYS A 26 -1.61 3.16 4.56
CA LYS A 26 -2.30 3.62 5.78
C LYS A 26 -1.37 4.24 6.82
N VAL A 27 -0.17 3.70 6.96
CA VAL A 27 0.83 4.23 7.88
C VAL A 27 1.24 5.64 7.45
N VAL A 28 1.55 5.82 6.16
CA VAL A 28 2.03 7.11 5.64
C VAL A 28 0.90 8.12 5.44
N SER A 29 -0.29 7.69 4.98
CA SER A 29 -1.45 8.60 4.83
C SER A 29 -1.93 9.12 6.17
N GLY A 30 -1.91 8.27 7.21
CA GLY A 30 -2.21 8.68 8.59
C GLY A 30 -1.25 9.75 9.15
N ARG A 31 -0.11 9.97 8.47
CA ARG A 31 0.87 11.02 8.79
C ARG A 31 0.92 12.14 7.76
N GLY A 32 -0.03 12.16 6.83
CA GLY A 32 -0.20 13.25 5.87
C GLY A 32 0.58 13.11 4.57
N LEU A 33 1.20 11.96 4.28
CA LEU A 33 1.88 11.72 3.00
C LEU A 33 0.90 11.13 1.97
N PRO A 34 0.57 11.85 0.89
CA PRO A 34 -0.18 11.27 -0.22
C PRO A 34 0.60 10.13 -0.88
N CYS A 35 -0.10 9.07 -1.28
CA CYS A 35 0.51 7.95 -1.99
C CYS A 35 -0.39 7.38 -3.08
N LEU A 36 0.25 6.73 -4.04
CA LEU A 36 -0.36 6.01 -5.14
C LEU A 36 0.02 4.53 -5.04
N ILE A 37 -0.99 3.66 -4.98
CA ILE A 37 -0.82 2.21 -5.06
C ILE A 37 -1.11 1.75 -6.49
N VAL A 38 -0.23 0.94 -7.06
CA VAL A 38 -0.35 0.39 -8.42
C VAL A 38 -0.20 -1.12 -8.38
N GLY A 39 -1.07 -1.83 -9.10
CA GLY A 39 -0.97 -3.28 -9.28
C GLY A 39 -1.25 -4.09 -8.02
N HIS A 40 -2.09 -3.56 -7.12
CA HIS A 40 -2.49 -4.30 -5.93
C HIS A 40 -3.45 -5.44 -6.30
N GLU A 41 -3.01 -6.67 -6.05
CA GLU A 41 -3.83 -7.87 -6.07
C GLU A 41 -3.88 -8.48 -4.66
N ALA A 42 -5.08 -8.83 -4.20
CA ALA A 42 -5.24 -9.40 -2.86
C ALA A 42 -4.78 -10.87 -2.84
N ALA A 43 -4.13 -11.30 -1.75
CA ALA A 43 -3.77 -12.71 -1.61
C ALA A 43 -5.04 -13.58 -1.49
N ASP A 44 -5.12 -14.67 -2.27
CA ASP A 44 -6.20 -15.66 -2.17
C ASP A 44 -6.01 -16.59 -0.96
N ASN A 45 -5.72 -16.01 0.21
CA ASN A 45 -5.59 -16.72 1.47
C ASN A 45 -6.80 -16.44 2.36
N THR A 46 -7.62 -17.47 2.53
CA THR A 46 -8.84 -17.43 3.33
C THR A 46 -8.66 -18.02 4.73
N GLU A 47 -7.46 -18.51 5.07
CA GLU A 47 -7.17 -19.04 6.40
C GLU A 47 -7.02 -17.90 7.42
N PRO A 48 -7.84 -17.86 8.49
CA PRO A 48 -7.73 -16.82 9.49
C PRO A 48 -6.50 -17.01 10.38
N VAL A 49 -5.72 -15.94 10.54
CA VAL A 49 -4.56 -15.89 11.45
C VAL A 49 -4.80 -14.88 12.56
N ALA A 50 -4.25 -15.16 13.74
CA ALA A 50 -4.27 -14.21 14.84
C ALA A 50 -3.20 -13.14 14.60
N LEU A 51 -3.61 -11.88 14.67
CA LEU A 51 -2.66 -10.77 14.71
C LEU A 51 -1.92 -10.80 16.03
N ASP A 52 -0.59 -10.71 15.98
CA ASP A 52 0.22 -10.54 17.17
C ASP A 52 0.04 -9.14 17.78
N SER A 53 0.53 -8.97 19.01
CA SER A 53 0.40 -7.72 19.75
C SER A 53 1.09 -6.54 19.07
N GLU A 54 2.16 -6.78 18.31
CA GLU A 54 2.90 -5.74 17.62
C GLU A 54 2.13 -5.26 16.39
N SER A 55 1.57 -6.18 15.61
CA SER A 55 0.66 -5.89 14.50
C SER A 55 -0.56 -5.11 14.96
N VAL A 56 -1.17 -5.49 16.09
CA VAL A 56 -2.28 -4.74 16.69
C VAL A 56 -1.85 -3.32 17.05
N ALA A 57 -0.69 -3.15 17.70
CA ALA A 57 -0.18 -1.85 18.11
C ALA A 57 0.20 -0.95 16.92
N ILE A 58 0.65 -1.55 15.81
CA ILE A 58 0.93 -0.85 14.55
C ILE A 58 -0.37 -0.35 13.92
N LEU A 59 -1.42 -1.17 13.87
CA LEU A 59 -2.63 -0.90 13.11
C LEU A 59 -3.64 -0.01 13.85
N GLU A 60 -3.67 -0.07 15.18
CA GLU A 60 -4.62 0.65 16.02
C GLU A 60 -4.60 2.18 15.83
N PRO A 61 -3.44 2.87 15.81
CA PRO A 61 -3.39 4.33 15.62
C PRO A 61 -3.96 4.81 14.28
N HIS A 62 -3.97 3.94 13.27
CA HIS A 62 -4.47 4.25 11.92
C HIS A 62 -5.95 3.88 11.75
N GLY A 63 -6.65 3.51 12.83
CA GLY A 63 -8.07 3.15 12.83
C GLY A 63 -8.39 1.84 12.12
N VAL A 64 -7.38 1.06 11.71
CA VAL A 64 -7.55 -0.13 10.87
C VAL A 64 -8.34 -1.20 11.59
N LEU A 65 -8.11 -1.45 12.88
CA LEU A 65 -8.83 -2.48 13.63
C LEU A 65 -10.34 -2.23 13.70
N ALA A 66 -10.78 -0.97 13.71
CA ALA A 66 -12.20 -0.63 13.70
C ALA A 66 -12.86 -0.98 12.35
N VAL A 67 -12.14 -0.73 11.24
CA VAL A 67 -12.56 -1.08 9.88
C VAL A 67 -12.64 -2.60 9.70
N LEU A 68 -11.66 -3.33 10.22
CA LEU A 68 -11.55 -4.77 10.07
C LEU A 68 -12.53 -5.56 10.96
N ARG A 69 -13.03 -4.94 12.03
CA ARG A 69 -13.88 -5.60 13.04
C ARG A 69 -15.06 -6.41 12.47
N PRO A 70 -15.82 -5.94 11.46
CA PRO A 70 -16.92 -6.71 10.88
C PRO A 70 -16.49 -7.97 10.11
N TYR A 71 -15.21 -8.05 9.73
CA TYR A 71 -14.64 -9.12 8.91
C TYR A 71 -13.80 -10.11 9.71
N ALA A 72 -13.53 -9.81 10.98
CA ALA A 72 -12.73 -10.66 11.85
C ALA A 72 -13.47 -11.94 12.24
N ALA A 73 -12.76 -13.07 12.22
CA ALA A 73 -13.24 -14.35 12.71
C ALA A 73 -13.33 -14.39 14.25
N ALA A 74 -12.45 -13.66 14.94
CA ALA A 74 -12.47 -13.48 16.39
C ALA A 74 -11.90 -12.11 16.78
N GLN A 75 -12.26 -11.62 17.96
CA GLN A 75 -11.84 -10.30 18.46
C GLN A 75 -10.78 -10.37 19.57
N ASN A 76 -10.59 -11.55 20.20
CA ASN A 76 -9.59 -11.73 21.25
C ASN A 76 -9.05 -13.19 21.25
N PRO A 77 -7.85 -13.44 20.67
CA PRO A 77 -7.05 -12.49 19.89
C PRO A 77 -7.79 -12.04 18.62
N PHE A 78 -7.38 -10.90 18.05
CA PHE A 78 -7.96 -10.41 16.79
C PHE A 78 -7.52 -11.35 15.66
N THR A 79 -8.46 -12.08 15.07
CA THR A 79 -8.19 -13.13 14.08
C THR A 79 -8.90 -12.80 12.77
N ILE A 80 -8.17 -12.77 11.66
CA ILE A 80 -8.71 -12.41 10.34
C ILE A 80 -7.95 -13.14 9.23
N ALA A 81 -8.62 -13.47 8.13
CA ALA A 81 -7.99 -14.01 6.93
C ALA A 81 -7.33 -12.89 6.10
N SER A 82 -6.21 -13.16 5.42
CA SER A 82 -5.51 -12.14 4.61
C SER A 82 -6.42 -11.53 3.55
N LEU A 83 -7.19 -12.37 2.83
CA LEU A 83 -8.14 -11.89 1.83
C LEU A 83 -9.17 -10.91 2.40
N ALA A 84 -9.69 -11.20 3.61
CA ALA A 84 -10.65 -10.33 4.28
C ALA A 84 -9.99 -9.04 4.79
N PHE A 85 -8.77 -9.14 5.30
CA PHE A 85 -7.95 -8.01 5.69
C PHE A 85 -7.72 -7.05 4.51
N GLU A 86 -7.23 -7.57 3.39
CA GLU A 86 -6.88 -6.79 2.22
C GLU A 86 -8.09 -6.14 1.57
N ASN A 87 -9.19 -6.88 1.40
CA ASN A 87 -10.41 -6.32 0.81
C ASN A 87 -11.01 -5.18 1.66
N ALA A 88 -11.08 -5.37 2.98
CA ALA A 88 -11.60 -4.35 3.89
C ALA A 88 -10.65 -3.14 3.97
N LEU A 89 -9.34 -3.38 4.05
CA LEU A 89 -8.35 -2.32 4.14
C LEU A 89 -8.24 -1.52 2.84
N LYS A 90 -8.32 -2.17 1.68
CA LYS A 90 -8.35 -1.50 0.38
C LYS A 90 -9.55 -0.58 0.24
N HIS A 91 -10.74 -1.02 0.67
CA HIS A 91 -11.90 -0.13 0.71
C HIS A 91 -11.66 1.11 1.56
N HIS A 92 -10.99 0.95 2.71
CA HIS A 92 -10.60 2.06 3.56
C HIS A 92 -9.49 2.93 2.95
N CYS A 93 -8.57 2.38 2.16
CA CYS A 93 -7.61 3.14 1.36
C CYS A 93 -8.32 3.99 0.30
N VAL A 94 -9.24 3.42 -0.48
CA VAL A 94 -9.97 4.17 -1.51
C VAL A 94 -10.83 5.30 -0.92
N ALA A 95 -11.31 5.14 0.32
CA ALA A 95 -12.04 6.19 1.03
C ALA A 95 -11.14 7.30 1.63
N ASP A 96 -9.82 7.12 1.61
CA ASP A 96 -8.83 8.06 2.14
C ASP A 96 -8.42 9.06 1.06
N MET A 97 -8.60 10.36 1.33
CA MET A 97 -8.30 11.41 0.35
C MET A 97 -6.80 11.52 0.01
N LEU A 98 -5.93 10.84 0.77
CA LEU A 98 -4.49 10.81 0.54
C LEU A 98 -4.02 9.53 -0.15
N VAL A 99 -4.91 8.58 -0.45
CA VAL A 99 -4.52 7.32 -1.10
C VAL A 99 -5.27 7.18 -2.42
N THR A 100 -4.51 7.03 -3.50
CA THR A 100 -5.04 6.64 -4.81
C THR A 100 -4.66 5.18 -5.08
N VAL A 101 -5.57 4.41 -5.68
CA VAL A 101 -5.33 2.99 -6.02
C VAL A 101 -5.68 2.75 -7.48
N TYR A 102 -4.73 2.20 -8.24
CA TYR A 102 -4.89 1.75 -9.61
C TYR A 102 -4.63 0.25 -9.71
N ASP A 103 -5.70 -0.54 -9.77
CA ASP A 103 -5.63 -2.00 -9.75
C ASP A 103 -5.09 -2.59 -11.06
N ASP A 104 -5.65 -2.15 -12.19
CA ASP A 104 -5.35 -2.69 -13.52
C ASP A 104 -4.20 -1.94 -14.21
N MET A 105 -3.29 -1.35 -13.43
CA MET A 105 -2.13 -0.63 -13.94
C MET A 105 -0.84 -1.23 -13.40
N TYR A 106 0.22 -1.13 -14.18
CA TYR A 106 1.56 -1.59 -13.81
C TYR A 106 2.63 -0.64 -14.33
N VAL A 107 3.81 -0.70 -13.70
CA VAL A 107 4.98 0.09 -14.07
C VAL A 107 5.86 -0.73 -15.02
N ASN A 108 6.19 -0.18 -16.19
CA ASN A 108 6.87 -0.90 -17.28
C ASN A 108 8.37 -0.61 -17.33
N GLU A 109 8.72 0.64 -17.59
CA GLU A 109 10.09 1.14 -17.64
C GLU A 109 10.25 2.11 -16.50
N ALA A 110 11.13 1.83 -15.54
CA ALA A 110 11.40 2.73 -14.43
C ALA A 110 12.90 2.87 -14.21
N SER A 111 13.31 4.09 -13.88
CA SER A 111 14.66 4.41 -13.47
C SER A 111 14.62 5.09 -12.11
N THR A 112 15.41 4.59 -11.17
CA THR A 112 15.63 5.25 -9.90
C THR A 112 16.65 6.36 -10.10
N THR A 113 16.28 7.57 -9.73
CA THR A 113 17.11 8.77 -9.78
C THR A 113 17.35 9.30 -8.37
N ALA A 114 18.21 10.31 -8.22
CA ALA A 114 18.41 10.99 -6.94
C ALA A 114 17.14 11.70 -6.41
N GLY A 115 16.14 11.93 -7.28
CA GLY A 115 14.85 12.54 -6.93
C GLY A 115 13.70 11.55 -6.87
N GLY A 116 13.98 10.24 -6.71
CA GLY A 116 12.97 9.19 -6.64
C GLY A 116 12.84 8.38 -7.93
N LEU A 117 11.65 7.88 -8.24
CA LEU A 117 11.40 7.04 -9.42
C LEU A 117 10.81 7.86 -10.56
N GLN A 118 11.36 7.71 -11.77
CA GLN A 118 10.73 8.17 -12.99
C GLN A 118 10.51 6.97 -13.92
N GLY A 119 9.31 6.83 -14.47
CA GLY A 119 8.98 5.71 -15.33
C GLY A 119 7.69 5.87 -16.11
N GLU A 120 7.19 4.75 -16.63
CA GLU A 120 5.95 4.65 -17.37
C GLU A 120 4.93 3.76 -16.64
N LEU A 121 3.73 4.30 -16.45
CA LEU A 121 2.56 3.60 -15.96
C LEU A 121 1.66 3.23 -17.15
N THR A 122 1.14 2.02 -17.19
CA THR A 122 0.25 1.58 -18.29
C THR A 122 -0.91 0.71 -17.79
N ASP A 123 -2.04 0.79 -18.50
CA ASP A 123 -3.20 -0.10 -18.36
C ASP A 123 -3.20 -1.23 -19.44
N GLY A 124 -2.09 -1.38 -20.17
CA GLY A 124 -1.94 -2.27 -21.33
C GLY A 124 -2.47 -1.70 -22.66
N ARG A 125 -3.12 -0.53 -22.66
CA ARG A 125 -3.63 0.15 -23.87
C ARG A 125 -3.09 1.56 -24.03
N ASN A 126 -2.97 2.27 -22.92
CA ASN A 126 -2.52 3.63 -22.80
C ASN A 126 -1.31 3.66 -21.86
N THR A 127 -0.48 4.67 -22.03
CA THR A 127 0.73 4.88 -21.23
C THR A 127 0.78 6.33 -20.76
N TRP A 128 1.20 6.51 -19.52
CA TRP A 128 1.41 7.79 -18.86
C TRP A 128 2.81 7.80 -18.26
N GLU A 129 3.46 8.96 -18.28
CA GLU A 129 4.68 9.14 -17.49
C GLU A 129 4.30 9.22 -16.01
N ILE A 130 5.13 8.63 -15.15
CA ILE A 130 5.00 8.74 -13.71
C ILE A 130 6.30 9.21 -13.10
N GLN A 131 6.19 10.14 -12.15
CA GLN A 131 7.28 10.60 -11.31
C GLN A 131 6.86 10.47 -9.84
N ALA A 132 7.70 9.85 -9.04
CA ALA A 132 7.47 9.67 -7.61
C ALA A 132 8.69 10.07 -6.79
N ASP A 133 8.51 10.88 -5.75
CA ASP A 133 9.62 11.33 -4.88
C ASP A 133 10.21 10.15 -4.08
N ALA A 134 9.34 9.22 -3.67
CA ALA A 134 9.70 7.95 -3.05
C ALA A 134 9.00 6.78 -3.74
N PHE A 135 9.62 5.60 -3.66
CA PHE A 135 9.12 4.38 -4.30
C PHE A 135 9.38 3.16 -3.44
N VAL A 136 8.43 2.23 -3.44
CA VAL A 136 8.61 0.87 -2.89
C VAL A 136 7.92 -0.16 -3.78
N ASP A 137 8.67 -1.20 -4.11
CA ASP A 137 8.13 -2.45 -4.66
C ASP A 137 7.94 -3.43 -3.51
N VAL A 138 6.70 -3.82 -3.24
CA VAL A 138 6.36 -4.75 -2.15
C VAL A 138 6.36 -6.20 -2.58
N SER A 139 6.75 -6.54 -3.81
CA SER A 139 6.81 -7.93 -4.28
C SER A 139 7.80 -8.79 -3.50
N GLU A 140 8.80 -8.18 -2.85
CA GLU A 140 9.76 -8.87 -1.98
C GLU A 140 9.31 -8.95 -0.51
N PHE A 141 8.18 -8.34 -0.14
CA PHE A 141 7.68 -8.36 1.22
C PHE A 141 7.00 -9.70 1.52
N SER A 142 6.92 -10.05 2.81
CA SER A 142 6.25 -11.26 3.25
C SER A 142 4.77 -11.24 2.88
N VAL A 143 4.23 -12.41 2.50
CA VAL A 143 2.79 -12.64 2.34
C VAL A 143 2.13 -13.11 3.63
N ASP A 144 2.92 -13.45 4.67
CA ASP A 144 2.39 -13.67 6.01
C ASP A 144 1.88 -12.35 6.58
N LEU A 145 0.67 -12.36 7.14
CA LEU A 145 -0.02 -11.13 7.52
C LEU A 145 0.72 -10.35 8.62
N ASN A 146 1.31 -11.02 9.61
CA ASN A 146 2.01 -10.31 10.69
C ASN A 146 3.33 -9.74 10.17
N ASP A 147 4.12 -10.57 9.48
CA ASP A 147 5.40 -10.13 8.92
C ASP A 147 5.20 -8.99 7.92
N ALA A 148 4.15 -9.06 7.09
CA ALA A 148 3.79 -8.00 6.14
C ALA A 148 3.47 -6.68 6.85
N VAL A 149 2.69 -6.73 7.94
CA VAL A 149 2.35 -5.55 8.74
C VAL A 149 3.61 -4.94 9.35
N HIS A 150 4.51 -5.76 9.89
CA HIS A 150 5.76 -5.30 10.50
C HIS A 150 6.69 -4.66 9.47
N GLN A 151 6.93 -5.33 8.34
CA GLN A 151 7.79 -4.82 7.26
C GLN A 151 7.22 -3.52 6.66
N ALA A 152 5.91 -3.48 6.40
CA ALA A 152 5.23 -2.30 5.88
C ALA A 152 5.33 -1.11 6.84
N ALA A 153 5.12 -1.34 8.14
CA ALA A 153 5.24 -0.29 9.14
C ALA A 153 6.67 0.19 9.32
N ALA A 154 7.65 -0.72 9.31
CA ALA A 154 9.06 -0.37 9.37
C ALA A 154 9.45 0.56 8.21
N PHE A 155 9.10 0.17 6.97
CA PHE A 155 9.32 1.00 5.79
C PHE A 155 8.62 2.37 5.91
N GLY A 156 7.31 2.37 6.23
CA GLY A 156 6.56 3.62 6.35
C GLY A 156 7.11 4.54 7.44
N ASN A 157 7.60 3.99 8.55
CA ASN A 157 8.22 4.77 9.62
C ASN A 157 9.55 5.38 9.21
N GLU A 158 10.41 4.62 8.52
CA GLU A 158 11.70 5.07 8.02
C GLU A 158 11.53 6.16 6.94
N LEU A 159 10.60 5.96 6.01
CA LEU A 159 10.28 6.96 5.01
C LEU A 159 9.85 8.27 5.66
N MET A 160 8.90 8.20 6.61
CA MET A 160 8.38 9.37 7.28
C MET A 160 9.42 10.10 8.12
N SER A 161 10.43 9.41 8.66
CA SER A 161 11.52 10.06 9.41
C SER A 161 12.56 10.75 8.51
N THR A 162 12.60 10.39 7.23
CA THR A 162 13.53 10.96 6.24
C THR A 162 12.97 12.22 5.59
N ILE A 163 11.65 12.33 5.50
CA ILE A 163 10.97 13.46 4.81
C ILE A 163 10.47 14.56 5.76
N THR A 164 10.55 14.37 7.08
CA THR A 164 10.26 15.39 8.11
C THR A 164 11.52 16.03 8.64
#